data_AF-A0A8H5ME74-F1
#
_entry.id   AF-A0A8H5ME74-F1
#
_cell.length_a   1.000
_cell.length_b   1.000
_cell.length_c   1.000
_cell.angle_alpha   90.00
_cell.angle_beta   90.00
_cell.angle_gamma   90.00
#
_symmetry.space_group_name_H-M   'P 1'
#
loop_
_entity.id
_entity.type
_entity.pdbx_description
1 polymer ?
#
loop_
_entity_poly.entity_id
_entity_poly.type
_entity_poly.pdbx_seq_one_letter_code
_entity_poly.pdbx_strand_id
1 'polypeptide(L)'
;MIRNLDPKKPKDMTDNLGFGREKRRQLNMDVLEEKMTFRDAFREMLASVVAKGHSFEECKEILRQNIKLDPGFREFYAWCKANDIPVIIVSSGMTPIIRAVLTNLVGEESANEIEIISNDVDLKPDGTWGIHYRHPSSGFGHDKSQAILPYRMLENPPTLFFFGDGVSDMSAAKHADVLFVKEKEYGENDLAAYCDKLGIKHVLFKDFSNALPVVKDVVQGKRTVQEVLSIGHA
;
A
#
# COMPACT_ATOMS: atom_id res chain seq x y z
N MET A 1 -1.17 2.20 -2.40
CA MET A 1 -2.05 2.12 -3.57
C MET A 1 -3.22 3.11 -3.62
N ILE A 2 -4.11 3.21 -2.62
CA ILE A 2 -5.34 4.05 -2.70
C ILE A 2 -5.08 5.57 -2.74
N ARG A 3 -3.82 5.96 -2.85
CA ARG A 3 -3.35 7.34 -2.79
C ARG A 3 -2.83 7.75 -4.16
N ASN A 4 -3.30 8.89 -4.64
CA ASN A 4 -2.63 9.66 -5.66
C ASN A 4 -2.00 10.91 -5.02
N LEU A 5 -0.88 11.37 -5.56
CA LEU A 5 -0.12 12.49 -5.02
C LEU A 5 -0.41 13.74 -5.85
N ASP A 6 -0.74 14.85 -5.19
CA ASP A 6 -0.90 16.13 -5.89
C ASP A 6 0.42 16.52 -6.58
N PRO A 7 0.45 16.69 -7.92
CA PRO A 7 1.68 17.00 -8.63
C PRO A 7 2.30 18.34 -8.22
N LYS A 8 1.55 19.24 -7.58
CA LYS A 8 1.94 20.62 -7.24
C LYS A 8 2.38 20.82 -5.79
N LYS A 9 2.42 19.79 -4.94
CA LYS A 9 2.73 19.90 -3.50
C LYS A 9 3.78 18.86 -3.06
N PRO A 10 4.49 19.03 -1.92
CA PRO A 10 5.37 17.99 -1.39
C PRO A 10 4.60 16.67 -1.21
N LYS A 11 5.12 15.61 -1.82
CA LYS A 11 4.39 14.40 -2.25
C LYS A 11 4.58 13.21 -1.31
N ASP A 12 5.75 13.09 -0.67
CA ASP A 12 6.07 12.01 0.25
C ASP A 12 6.93 12.54 1.41
N MET A 13 6.70 12.05 2.63
CA MET A 13 7.44 12.51 3.80
C MET A 13 8.94 12.33 3.60
N THR A 14 9.37 11.20 3.06
CA THR A 14 10.80 10.90 2.89
C THR A 14 11.42 11.73 1.77
N ASP A 15 10.68 11.93 0.68
CA ASP A 15 11.16 12.68 -0.48
C ASP A 15 11.25 14.19 -0.22
N ASN A 16 10.39 14.73 0.67
CA ASN A 16 10.28 16.17 0.86
C ASN A 16 10.72 16.66 2.25
N LEU A 17 10.50 15.85 3.29
CA LEU A 17 10.86 16.18 4.68
C LEU A 17 12.09 15.39 5.15
N GLY A 18 12.39 14.26 4.50
CA GLY A 18 13.54 13.40 4.78
C GLY A 18 14.73 13.69 3.87
N PHE A 19 15.57 12.69 3.62
CA PHE A 19 16.78 12.83 2.79
C PHE A 19 16.54 12.97 1.28
N GLY A 20 15.29 12.89 0.79
CA GLY A 20 14.98 13.13 -0.61
C GLY A 20 14.79 11.89 -1.49
N ARG A 21 14.19 12.12 -2.68
CA ARG A 21 13.78 11.07 -3.63
C ARG A 21 14.93 10.17 -4.07
N GLU A 22 16.10 10.74 -4.33
CA GLU A 22 17.27 10.00 -4.85
C GLU A 22 17.73 8.94 -3.84
N LYS A 23 17.98 9.35 -2.59
CA LYS A 23 18.40 8.42 -1.55
C LYS A 23 17.30 7.42 -1.19
N ARG A 24 16.01 7.80 -1.25
CA ARG A 24 14.89 6.85 -1.06
C ARG A 24 14.87 5.82 -2.19
N ARG A 25 15.09 6.25 -3.43
CA ARG A 25 15.20 5.34 -4.58
C ARG A 25 16.36 4.37 -4.40
N GLN A 26 17.52 4.86 -3.95
CA GLN A 26 18.68 4.02 -3.70
C GLN A 26 18.36 2.93 -2.66
N LEU A 27 17.72 3.28 -1.54
CA LEU A 27 17.31 2.27 -0.55
C LEU A 27 16.32 1.25 -1.11
N ASN A 28 15.37 1.66 -1.95
CA ASN A 28 14.47 0.71 -2.63
C ASN A 28 15.25 -0.26 -3.53
N MET A 29 16.26 0.22 -4.26
CA MET A 29 17.13 -0.62 -5.08
C MET A 29 17.96 -1.57 -4.22
N ASP A 30 18.51 -1.11 -3.10
CA ASP A 30 19.26 -1.94 -2.16
C ASP A 30 18.39 -3.06 -1.56
N VAL A 31 17.09 -2.81 -1.35
CA VAL A 31 16.13 -3.86 -0.95
C VAL A 31 15.86 -4.84 -2.09
N LEU A 32 15.65 -4.36 -3.31
CA LEU A 32 15.43 -5.19 -4.50
C LEU A 32 16.63 -6.10 -4.83
N GLU A 33 17.83 -5.62 -4.51
CA GLU A 33 19.10 -6.33 -4.68
C GLU A 33 19.50 -7.14 -3.44
N GLU A 34 18.60 -7.26 -2.45
CA GLU A 34 18.78 -8.05 -1.22
C GLU A 34 20.00 -7.62 -0.37
N LYS A 35 20.48 -6.39 -0.56
CA LYS A 35 21.57 -5.79 0.23
C LYS A 35 21.10 -5.34 1.61
N MET A 36 19.82 -5.04 1.76
CA MET A 36 19.19 -4.67 3.03
C MET A 36 17.72 -5.08 3.07
N THR A 37 17.14 -5.07 4.27
CA THR A 37 15.71 -5.39 4.45
C THR A 37 14.85 -4.15 4.26
N PHE A 38 13.60 -4.31 3.79
CA PHE A 38 12.65 -3.19 3.69
C PHE A 38 12.40 -2.55 5.07
N ARG A 39 12.34 -3.35 6.14
CA ARG A 39 12.21 -2.88 7.52
C ARG A 39 13.30 -1.86 7.83
N ASP A 40 14.56 -2.22 7.60
CA ASP A 40 15.68 -1.37 7.99
C ASP A 40 15.76 -0.13 7.10
N ALA A 41 15.52 -0.28 5.79
CA ALA A 41 15.41 0.83 4.84
C ALA A 41 14.32 1.83 5.26
N PHE A 42 13.13 1.34 5.62
CA PHE A 42 12.02 2.19 6.00
C PHE A 42 12.27 2.89 7.35
N ARG A 43 12.99 2.25 8.28
CA ARG A 43 13.43 2.90 9.52
C ARG A 43 14.38 4.06 9.22
N GLU A 44 15.33 3.89 8.31
CA GLU A 44 16.24 4.96 7.89
C GLU A 44 15.49 6.11 7.21
N MET A 45 14.52 5.80 6.34
CA MET A 45 13.64 6.78 5.71
C MET A 45 12.95 7.67 6.74
N LEU A 46 12.29 7.07 7.73
CA LEU A 46 11.56 7.81 8.77
C LEU A 46 12.52 8.54 9.73
N ALA A 47 13.64 7.92 10.10
CA ALA A 47 14.65 8.56 10.94
C ALA A 47 15.22 9.83 10.29
N SER A 48 15.31 9.89 8.96
CA SER A 48 15.77 11.09 8.25
C SER A 48 14.79 12.27 8.37
N VAL A 49 13.49 12.00 8.44
CA VAL A 49 12.46 13.01 8.66
C VAL A 49 12.56 13.56 10.08
N VAL A 50 12.72 12.66 11.06
CA VAL A 50 12.90 13.03 12.49
C VAL A 50 14.18 13.83 12.69
N ALA A 51 15.29 13.42 12.07
CA ALA A 51 16.58 14.11 12.16
C ALA A 51 16.56 15.54 11.60
N LYS A 52 15.61 15.85 10.72
CA LYS A 52 15.36 17.19 10.20
C LYS A 52 14.41 18.02 11.07
N GLY A 53 14.01 17.50 12.24
CA GLY A 53 13.23 18.21 13.24
C GLY A 53 11.72 18.19 13.02
N HIS A 54 11.22 17.35 12.11
CA HIS A 54 9.79 17.26 11.84
C HIS A 54 9.09 16.39 12.88
N SER A 55 8.09 16.96 13.55
CA SER A 55 7.24 16.25 14.49
C SER A 55 6.26 15.31 13.78
N PHE A 56 5.78 14.30 14.50
CA PHE A 56 4.81 13.35 13.97
C PHE A 56 3.50 14.04 13.54
N GLU A 57 3.05 15.04 14.31
CA GLU A 57 1.82 15.78 14.02
C GLU A 57 1.95 16.64 12.76
N GLU A 58 3.08 17.31 12.53
CA GLU A 58 3.34 18.03 11.28
C GLU A 58 3.34 17.07 10.08
N CYS A 59 4.01 15.93 10.20
CA CYS A 59 4.02 14.89 9.19
C CYS A 59 2.61 14.38 8.86
N LYS A 60 1.81 14.10 9.89
CA LYS A 60 0.42 13.67 9.76
C LYS A 60 -0.42 14.71 9.02
N GLU A 61 -0.31 15.98 9.38
CA GLU A 61 -1.09 17.05 8.76
C GLU A 61 -0.69 17.29 7.30
N ILE A 62 0.61 17.28 7.00
CA ILE A 62 1.12 17.38 5.62
C ILE A 62 0.54 16.25 4.76
N LEU A 63 0.57 15.01 5.25
CA LEU A 63 0.01 13.89 4.49
C LEU A 63 -1.51 13.99 4.35
N ARG A 64 -2.23 14.40 5.39
CA ARG A 64 -3.69 14.61 5.35
C ARG A 64 -4.10 15.62 4.28
N GLN A 65 -3.34 16.71 4.13
CA GLN A 65 -3.64 17.77 3.17
C GLN A 65 -3.28 17.41 1.72
N ASN A 66 -2.23 16.61 1.53
CA ASN A 66 -1.61 16.40 0.21
C ASN A 66 -1.97 15.07 -0.45
N ILE A 67 -2.35 14.05 0.31
CA ILE A 67 -2.81 12.77 -0.26
C ILE A 67 -4.22 12.95 -0.84
N LYS A 68 -4.42 12.45 -2.05
CA LYS A 68 -5.72 12.33 -2.71
C LYS A 68 -6.09 10.86 -2.86
N LEU A 69 -7.38 10.58 -3.01
CA LEU A 69 -7.80 9.23 -3.43
C LEU A 69 -7.33 8.97 -4.85
N ASP A 70 -6.95 7.74 -5.09
CA ASP A 70 -6.74 7.24 -6.43
C ASP A 70 -8.06 7.31 -7.24
N PRO A 71 -8.03 7.72 -8.53
CA PRO A 71 -9.24 7.81 -9.33
C PRO A 71 -10.04 6.50 -9.33
N GLY A 72 -11.37 6.60 -9.20
CA GLY A 72 -12.28 5.45 -9.16
C GLY A 72 -12.35 4.71 -7.81
N PHE A 73 -11.53 5.05 -6.81
CA PHE A 73 -11.51 4.31 -5.54
C PHE A 73 -12.83 4.43 -4.77
N ARG A 74 -13.48 5.60 -4.82
CA ARG A 74 -14.75 5.82 -4.12
C ARG A 74 -15.85 4.93 -4.72
N GLU A 75 -15.92 4.87 -6.04
CA GLU A 75 -16.85 4.03 -6.78
C GLU A 75 -16.56 2.54 -6.55
N PHE A 76 -15.27 2.17 -6.52
CA PHE A 76 -14.83 0.82 -6.18
C PHE A 76 -15.28 0.42 -4.77
N TYR A 77 -14.99 1.24 -3.76
CA TYR A 77 -15.37 0.98 -2.37
C TYR A 77 -16.89 0.88 -2.21
N ALA A 78 -17.65 1.81 -2.79
CA ALA A 78 -19.10 1.80 -2.73
C ALA A 78 -19.69 0.54 -3.37
N TRP A 79 -19.13 0.09 -4.50
CA TRP A 79 -19.55 -1.16 -5.14
C TRP A 79 -19.22 -2.38 -4.28
N CYS A 80 -18.01 -2.46 -3.71
CA CYS A 80 -17.64 -3.54 -2.79
C CYS A 80 -18.59 -3.60 -1.58
N LYS A 81 -18.86 -2.46 -0.94
CA LYS A 81 -19.81 -2.36 0.19
C LYS A 81 -21.21 -2.84 -0.20
N ALA A 82 -21.70 -2.44 -1.37
CA ALA A 82 -23.03 -2.85 -1.85
C ALA A 82 -23.14 -4.33 -2.24
N ASN A 83 -22.01 -5.05 -2.35
CA ASN A 83 -21.97 -6.48 -2.71
C ASN A 83 -21.38 -7.33 -1.57
N ASP A 84 -21.34 -6.80 -0.34
CA ASP A 84 -20.80 -7.48 0.85
C ASP A 84 -19.35 -7.97 0.67
N ILE A 85 -18.54 -7.22 -0.08
CA ILE A 85 -17.12 -7.49 -0.30
C ILE A 85 -16.29 -6.62 0.66
N PRO A 86 -15.57 -7.22 1.62
CA PRO A 86 -14.72 -6.47 2.54
C PRO A 86 -13.58 -5.76 1.81
N VAL A 87 -13.34 -4.50 2.15
CA VAL A 87 -12.18 -3.72 1.71
C VAL A 87 -11.29 -3.44 2.91
N ILE A 88 -10.07 -3.98 2.87
CA ILE A 88 -9.09 -3.90 3.96
C ILE A 88 -7.87 -3.13 3.48
N ILE A 89 -7.40 -2.18 4.27
CA ILE A 89 -6.18 -1.44 3.99
C ILE A 89 -5.00 -2.09 4.70
N VAL A 90 -4.10 -2.69 3.93
CA VAL A 90 -2.86 -3.29 4.43
C VAL A 90 -1.67 -2.39 4.07
N SER A 91 -1.14 -1.66 5.06
CA SER A 91 -0.20 -0.56 4.82
C SER A 91 1.06 -0.67 5.66
N SER A 92 2.23 -0.35 5.10
CA SER A 92 3.47 -0.25 5.88
C SER A 92 3.62 1.11 6.57
N GLY A 93 2.70 2.05 6.35
CA GLY A 93 2.61 3.29 7.12
C GLY A 93 2.15 3.06 8.57
N MET A 94 1.84 4.16 9.27
CA MET A 94 1.44 4.13 10.68
C MET A 94 -0.06 4.44 10.84
N THR A 95 -0.76 3.67 11.67
CA THR A 95 -2.22 3.74 11.85
C THR A 95 -2.75 5.17 12.05
N PRO A 96 -2.18 6.03 12.91
CA PRO A 96 -2.73 7.37 13.14
C PRO A 96 -2.70 8.26 11.89
N ILE A 97 -1.68 8.13 11.05
CA ILE A 97 -1.57 8.85 9.78
C ILE A 97 -2.60 8.32 8.79
N ILE A 98 -2.70 7.00 8.66
CA ILE A 98 -3.62 6.36 7.70
C ILE A 98 -5.07 6.71 8.04
N ARG A 99 -5.46 6.65 9.32
CA ARG A 99 -6.79 7.06 9.79
C ARG A 99 -7.08 8.53 9.49
N ALA A 100 -6.13 9.44 9.75
CA ALA A 100 -6.30 10.87 9.48
C ALA A 100 -6.51 11.15 7.98
N VAL A 101 -5.72 10.50 7.13
CA VAL A 101 -5.84 10.62 5.66
C VAL A 101 -7.16 10.05 5.17
N LEU A 102 -7.55 8.85 5.61
CA LEU A 102 -8.80 8.21 5.19
C LEU A 102 -10.03 9.01 5.61
N THR A 103 -10.09 9.46 6.86
CA THR A 103 -11.19 10.27 7.39
C THR A 103 -11.40 11.52 6.52
N ASN A 104 -10.32 12.16 6.11
CA ASN A 104 -10.37 13.33 5.22
C ASN A 104 -10.89 13.03 3.80
N LEU A 105 -10.74 11.78 3.33
CA LEU A 105 -10.98 11.41 1.94
C LEU A 105 -12.32 10.70 1.69
N VAL A 106 -12.74 9.84 2.62
CA VAL A 106 -13.97 9.05 2.53
C VAL A 106 -15.01 9.41 3.60
N GLY A 107 -14.70 10.35 4.49
CA GLY A 107 -15.55 10.72 5.62
C GLY A 107 -15.37 9.77 6.82
N GLU A 108 -15.82 10.22 7.99
CA GLU A 108 -15.61 9.53 9.26
C GLU A 108 -16.27 8.16 9.34
N GLU A 109 -17.52 8.04 8.87
CA GLU A 109 -18.26 6.77 8.85
C GLU A 109 -17.51 5.69 8.04
N SER A 110 -17.22 5.95 6.77
CA SER A 110 -16.50 5.00 5.92
C SER A 110 -15.08 4.75 6.42
N ALA A 111 -14.40 5.77 6.95
CA ALA A 111 -13.06 5.61 7.49
C ALA A 111 -13.03 4.72 8.73
N ASN A 112 -14.09 4.69 9.54
CA ASN A 112 -14.19 3.82 10.72
C ASN A 112 -14.56 2.38 10.36
N GLU A 113 -15.36 2.18 9.32
CA GLU A 113 -15.73 0.85 8.82
C GLU A 113 -14.57 0.12 8.14
N ILE A 114 -13.70 0.85 7.42
CA ILE A 114 -12.55 0.24 6.74
C ILE A 114 -11.55 -0.26 7.78
N GLU A 115 -11.29 -1.57 7.74
CA GLU A 115 -10.24 -2.19 8.54
C GLU A 115 -8.87 -1.74 8.05
N ILE A 116 -7.99 -1.38 9.00
CA ILE A 116 -6.61 -0.98 8.74
C ILE A 116 -5.69 -1.94 9.47
N ILE A 117 -4.84 -2.62 8.71
CA ILE A 117 -3.75 -3.44 9.21
C ILE A 117 -2.45 -2.73 8.84
N SER A 118 -1.75 -2.19 9.84
CA SER A 118 -0.53 -1.41 9.62
C SER A 118 0.45 -1.46 10.78
N ASN A 119 1.61 -0.80 10.60
CA ASN A 119 2.49 -0.46 11.72
C ASN A 119 1.85 0.62 12.59
N ASP A 120 2.47 0.90 13.74
CA ASP A 120 2.11 2.01 14.61
C ASP A 120 3.29 2.97 14.83
N VAL A 121 3.11 3.98 15.67
CA VAL A 121 4.12 4.98 16.01
C VAL A 121 4.54 4.85 17.48
N ASP A 122 5.84 4.90 17.73
CA ASP A 122 6.40 5.10 19.07
C ASP A 122 6.67 6.60 19.27
N LEU A 123 5.83 7.28 20.05
CA LEU A 123 6.02 8.68 20.42
C LEU A 123 6.83 8.79 21.72
N LYS A 124 7.90 9.58 21.71
CA LYS A 124 8.74 9.81 22.90
C LYS A 124 8.36 11.09 23.63
N PRO A 125 8.64 11.20 24.95
CA PRO A 125 8.35 12.41 25.74
C PRO A 125 9.06 13.67 25.23
N ASP A 126 10.20 13.54 24.55
CA ASP A 126 10.95 14.66 23.96
C ASP A 126 10.37 15.13 22.61
N GLY A 127 9.25 14.55 22.17
CA GLY A 127 8.59 14.87 20.90
C GLY A 127 9.18 14.16 19.68
N THR A 128 10.27 13.41 19.85
CA THR A 128 10.78 12.55 18.77
C THR A 128 9.90 11.32 18.60
N TRP A 129 9.93 10.73 17.42
CA TRP A 129 9.07 9.60 17.09
C TRP A 129 9.81 8.55 16.29
N GLY A 130 9.28 7.32 16.31
CA GLY A 130 9.78 6.18 15.56
C GLY A 130 8.64 5.29 15.11
N ILE A 131 8.96 4.33 14.25
CA ILE A 131 8.00 3.34 13.80
C ILE A 131 7.97 2.14 14.75
N HIS A 132 6.76 1.80 15.18
CA HIS A 132 6.46 0.55 15.87
C HIS A 132 6.08 -0.53 14.84
N TYR A 133 7.01 -1.41 14.54
CA TYR A 133 6.76 -2.46 13.54
C TYR A 133 5.76 -3.50 14.05
N ARG A 134 4.76 -3.80 13.21
CA ARG A 134 3.77 -4.85 13.47
C ARG A 134 4.40 -6.25 13.51
N HIS A 135 5.35 -6.50 12.63
CA HIS A 135 6.10 -7.75 12.50
C HIS A 135 7.62 -7.46 12.60
N PRO A 136 8.15 -7.11 13.78
CA PRO A 136 9.52 -6.62 13.93
C PRO A 136 10.58 -7.68 13.58
N SER A 137 10.24 -8.97 13.72
CA SER A 137 11.10 -10.10 13.32
C SER A 137 11.18 -10.33 11.81
N SER A 138 10.24 -9.79 11.04
CA SER A 138 10.23 -9.88 9.57
C SER A 138 11.13 -8.81 8.96
N GLY A 139 11.86 -9.17 7.90
CA GLY A 139 12.60 -8.21 7.06
C GLY A 139 11.71 -7.18 6.38
N PHE A 140 10.39 -7.38 6.35
CA PHE A 140 9.44 -6.37 5.87
C PHE A 140 8.99 -5.39 6.95
N GLY A 141 9.15 -5.72 8.23
CA GLY A 141 8.65 -4.93 9.36
C GLY A 141 7.12 -4.96 9.51
N HIS A 142 6.40 -4.88 8.39
CA HIS A 142 5.02 -5.31 8.26
C HIS A 142 4.94 -6.32 7.10
N ASP A 143 5.06 -7.60 7.44
CA ASP A 143 4.81 -8.69 6.51
C ASP A 143 3.32 -8.76 6.14
N LYS A 144 2.98 -8.30 4.93
CA LYS A 144 1.59 -8.20 4.48
C LYS A 144 0.99 -9.56 4.14
N SER A 145 1.80 -10.60 3.92
CA SER A 145 1.28 -11.96 3.72
C SER A 145 0.47 -12.43 4.94
N GLN A 146 0.87 -12.03 6.14
CA GLN A 146 0.21 -12.43 7.39
C GLN A 146 -1.19 -11.84 7.54
N ALA A 147 -1.52 -10.78 6.80
CA ALA A 147 -2.88 -10.25 6.71
C ALA A 147 -3.76 -11.04 5.70
N ILE A 148 -3.16 -11.79 4.79
CA ILE A 148 -3.84 -12.50 3.69
C ILE A 148 -4.03 -13.99 4.04
N LEU A 149 -3.00 -14.61 4.61
CA LEU A 149 -2.98 -16.04 4.92
C LEU A 149 -4.18 -16.54 5.75
N PRO A 150 -4.69 -15.80 6.77
CA PRO A 150 -5.88 -16.23 7.51
C PRO A 150 -7.10 -16.50 6.63
N TYR A 151 -7.32 -15.68 5.59
CA TYR A 151 -8.45 -15.86 4.67
C TYR A 151 -8.29 -17.10 3.77
N ARG A 152 -7.05 -17.47 3.44
CA ARG A 152 -6.76 -18.69 2.67
C ARG A 152 -6.96 -19.97 3.47
N MET A 153 -6.94 -19.87 4.81
CA MET A 153 -7.11 -21.02 5.71
C MET A 153 -8.58 -21.24 6.12
N LEU A 154 -9.51 -20.42 5.62
CA LEU A 154 -10.94 -20.64 5.82
C LEU A 154 -11.38 -21.93 5.12
N GLU A 155 -12.43 -22.58 5.63
CA GLU A 155 -13.02 -23.77 4.99
C GLU A 155 -13.50 -23.47 3.56
N ASN A 156 -14.06 -22.28 3.36
CA ASN A 156 -14.46 -21.75 2.06
C ASN A 156 -13.73 -20.43 1.80
N PRO A 157 -12.48 -20.46 1.28
CA PRO A 157 -11.70 -19.26 1.02
C PRO A 157 -12.39 -18.37 -0.03
N PRO A 158 -12.50 -17.05 0.22
CA PRO A 158 -12.97 -16.13 -0.81
C PRO A 158 -11.92 -15.95 -1.90
N THR A 159 -12.31 -15.43 -3.06
CA THR A 159 -11.35 -14.91 -4.04
C THR A 159 -10.67 -13.67 -3.50
N LEU A 160 -9.34 -13.70 -3.42
CA LEU A 160 -8.54 -12.63 -2.84
C LEU A 160 -7.95 -11.73 -3.94
N PHE A 161 -8.40 -10.47 -3.96
CA PHE A 161 -7.82 -9.41 -4.77
C PHE A 161 -6.83 -8.62 -3.91
N PHE A 162 -5.60 -8.47 -4.38
CA PHE A 162 -4.61 -7.60 -3.72
C PHE A 162 -4.16 -6.50 -4.66
N PHE A 163 -3.90 -5.35 -4.06
CA PHE A 163 -3.74 -4.07 -4.71
C PHE A 163 -2.42 -3.47 -4.18
N GLY A 164 -1.28 -3.80 -4.81
CA GLY A 164 0.08 -3.32 -4.45
C GLY A 164 0.79 -2.40 -5.46
N ASP A 165 1.70 -1.55 -4.99
CA ASP A 165 2.39 -0.56 -5.83
C ASP A 165 3.91 -0.44 -5.60
N GLY A 166 4.48 -1.11 -4.60
CA GLY A 166 5.91 -0.97 -4.33
C GLY A 166 6.55 -2.08 -3.51
N VAL A 167 7.80 -1.85 -3.12
CA VAL A 167 8.67 -2.81 -2.42
C VAL A 167 8.02 -3.42 -1.17
N SER A 168 7.25 -2.63 -0.42
CA SER A 168 6.55 -3.12 0.77
C SER A 168 5.52 -4.22 0.51
N ASP A 169 5.01 -4.31 -0.73
CA ASP A 169 3.96 -5.25 -1.12
C ASP A 169 4.51 -6.60 -1.62
N MET A 170 5.83 -6.74 -1.75
CA MET A 170 6.47 -7.98 -2.20
C MET A 170 6.09 -9.18 -1.34
N SER A 171 5.92 -8.96 -0.03
CA SER A 171 5.46 -9.99 0.90
C SER A 171 4.04 -10.47 0.59
N ALA A 172 3.15 -9.62 0.07
CA ALA A 172 1.79 -9.99 -0.32
C ALA A 172 1.69 -10.62 -1.71
N ALA A 173 2.65 -10.37 -2.59
CA ALA A 173 2.55 -10.62 -4.03
C ALA A 173 2.15 -12.06 -4.41
N LYS A 174 2.58 -13.07 -3.62
CA LYS A 174 2.30 -14.49 -3.92
C LYS A 174 1.06 -15.06 -3.25
N HIS A 175 0.32 -14.25 -2.48
CA HIS A 175 -0.74 -14.75 -1.61
C HIS A 175 -2.16 -14.37 -2.06
N ALA A 176 -2.30 -13.47 -3.03
CA ALA A 176 -3.57 -13.12 -3.65
C ALA A 176 -3.88 -14.05 -4.84
N ASP A 177 -5.17 -14.24 -5.13
CA ASP A 177 -5.58 -14.94 -6.35
C ASP A 177 -5.50 -14.01 -7.57
N VAL A 178 -5.78 -12.72 -7.38
CA VAL A 178 -5.55 -11.67 -8.38
C VAL A 178 -4.73 -10.55 -7.76
N LEU A 179 -3.47 -10.43 -8.20
CA LEU A 179 -2.59 -9.33 -7.83
C LEU A 179 -2.72 -8.20 -8.86
N PHE A 180 -3.27 -7.06 -8.46
CA PHE A 180 -3.20 -5.81 -9.20
C PHE A 180 -1.95 -5.03 -8.82
N VAL A 181 -1.14 -4.66 -9.81
CA VAL A 181 0.07 -3.87 -9.66
C VAL A 181 -0.10 -2.52 -10.33
N LYS A 182 0.07 -1.44 -9.57
CA LYS A 182 -0.15 -0.06 -10.06
C LYS A 182 0.86 0.30 -11.14
N GLU A 183 0.38 0.75 -12.30
CA GLU A 183 1.22 1.40 -13.30
C GLU A 183 1.61 2.82 -12.82
N LYS A 184 2.90 3.15 -12.92
CA LYS A 184 3.43 4.45 -12.52
C LYS A 184 4.06 5.13 -13.74
N GLU A 185 3.63 6.37 -14.02
CA GLU A 185 4.05 7.14 -15.22
C GLU A 185 5.57 7.35 -15.34
N TYR A 186 6.32 7.31 -14.23
CA TYR A 186 7.76 7.55 -14.19
C TYR A 186 8.61 6.29 -14.03
N GLY A 187 8.10 5.12 -14.41
CA GLY A 187 8.89 3.89 -14.58
C GLY A 187 9.35 3.16 -13.30
N GLU A 188 9.13 3.73 -12.12
CA GLU A 188 9.43 3.05 -10.85
C GLU A 188 8.30 2.08 -10.47
N ASN A 189 8.19 0.93 -11.16
CA ASN A 189 7.25 -0.12 -10.81
C ASN A 189 7.94 -1.33 -10.15
N ASP A 190 8.49 -1.09 -8.95
CA ASP A 190 9.31 -2.07 -8.22
C ASP A 190 8.59 -3.40 -7.97
N LEU A 191 7.27 -3.35 -7.73
CA LEU A 191 6.47 -4.55 -7.55
C LEU A 191 6.30 -5.32 -8.85
N ALA A 192 6.08 -4.64 -9.99
CA ALA A 192 6.00 -5.31 -11.29
C ALA A 192 7.33 -5.96 -11.64
N ALA A 193 8.45 -5.23 -11.50
CA ALA A 193 9.80 -5.77 -11.75
C ALA A 193 10.12 -6.99 -10.87
N TYR A 194 9.71 -6.96 -9.59
CA TYR A 194 9.82 -8.11 -8.70
C TYR A 194 8.94 -9.29 -9.15
N CYS A 195 7.70 -9.02 -9.57
CA CYS A 195 6.80 -10.04 -10.06
C CYS A 195 7.34 -10.69 -11.34
N ASP A 196 7.84 -9.90 -12.29
CA ASP A 196 8.45 -10.38 -13.52
C ASP A 196 9.67 -11.26 -13.25
N LYS A 197 10.58 -10.81 -12.37
CA LYS A 197 11.77 -11.57 -11.95
C LYS A 197 11.42 -12.94 -11.39
N LEU A 198 10.30 -13.06 -10.66
CA LEU A 198 9.88 -14.28 -9.97
C LEU A 198 8.77 -15.07 -10.69
N GLY A 199 8.35 -14.63 -11.88
CA GLY A 199 7.25 -15.25 -12.63
C GLY A 199 5.89 -15.19 -11.90
N ILE A 200 5.66 -14.16 -11.07
CA ILE A 200 4.39 -13.94 -10.37
C ILE A 200 3.43 -13.26 -11.35
N LYS A 201 2.36 -13.97 -11.71
CA LYS A 201 1.31 -13.41 -12.56
C LYS A 201 0.59 -12.28 -11.83
N HIS A 202 0.36 -11.19 -12.54
CA HIS A 202 -0.28 -10.01 -12.01
C HIS A 202 -1.01 -9.27 -13.13
N VAL A 203 -1.86 -8.33 -12.73
CA VAL A 203 -2.62 -7.44 -13.61
C VAL A 203 -2.12 -6.03 -13.38
N LEU A 204 -1.54 -5.43 -14.40
CA LEU A 204 -1.20 -4.03 -14.36
C LEU A 204 -2.47 -3.19 -14.47
N PHE A 205 -2.59 -2.13 -13.67
CA PHE A 205 -3.75 -1.24 -13.75
C PHE A 205 -3.33 0.21 -13.52
N LYS A 206 -4.01 1.11 -14.22
CA LYS A 206 -3.75 2.55 -14.11
C LYS A 206 -4.39 3.16 -12.89
N ASP A 207 -5.64 2.85 -12.58
CA ASP A 207 -6.38 3.31 -11.39
C ASP A 207 -7.65 2.45 -11.15
N PHE A 208 -8.35 2.69 -10.05
CA PHE A 208 -9.50 1.87 -9.67
C PHE A 208 -10.67 1.92 -10.67
N SER A 209 -10.73 2.93 -11.55
CA SER A 209 -11.71 2.98 -12.64
C SER A 209 -11.48 1.86 -13.66
N ASN A 210 -10.23 1.44 -13.86
CA ASN A 210 -9.87 0.31 -14.72
C ASN A 210 -9.90 -1.03 -13.99
N ALA A 211 -9.55 -1.06 -12.70
CA ALA A 211 -9.58 -2.30 -11.93
C ALA A 211 -11.01 -2.77 -11.61
N LEU A 212 -11.97 -1.84 -11.38
CA LEU A 212 -13.33 -2.19 -10.96
C LEU A 212 -14.07 -3.11 -11.96
N PRO A 213 -14.06 -2.85 -13.29
CA PRO A 213 -14.64 -3.78 -14.26
C PRO A 213 -14.07 -5.20 -14.18
N VAL A 214 -12.75 -5.34 -13.99
CA VAL A 214 -12.09 -6.64 -13.88
C VAL A 214 -12.55 -7.39 -12.62
N VAL A 215 -12.58 -6.69 -11.47
CA VAL A 215 -13.08 -7.29 -10.22
C VAL A 215 -14.55 -7.72 -10.37
N LYS A 216 -15.40 -6.87 -10.97
CA LYS A 216 -16.81 -7.22 -11.26
C LYS A 216 -16.93 -8.49 -12.10
N ASP A 217 -16.15 -8.60 -13.16
CA ASP A 217 -16.21 -9.76 -14.06
C ASP A 217 -15.84 -11.06 -13.34
N VAL A 218 -14.83 -11.03 -12.45
CA VAL A 218 -14.43 -12.20 -11.66
C VAL A 218 -15.51 -12.54 -10.62
N VAL A 219 -15.96 -11.55 -9.85
CA VAL A 219 -16.99 -11.77 -8.81
C VAL A 219 -18.31 -12.27 -9.40
N GLN A 220 -18.68 -11.81 -10.60
CA GLN A 220 -19.91 -12.22 -11.30
C GLN A 220 -19.76 -13.51 -12.11
N GLY A 221 -18.58 -14.16 -12.09
CA GLY A 221 -18.32 -15.38 -12.85
C GLY A 221 -18.28 -15.20 -14.37
N LYS A 222 -18.13 -13.96 -14.87
CA LYS A 222 -17.98 -13.65 -16.30
C LYS A 222 -16.58 -13.96 -16.81
N ARG A 223 -15.58 -13.89 -15.93
CA ARG A 223 -14.19 -14.27 -16.19
C ARG A 223 -13.64 -15.05 -15.01
N THR A 224 -12.83 -16.05 -15.31
CA THR A 224 -12.02 -16.76 -14.32
C THR A 224 -10.80 -15.92 -13.91
N VAL A 225 -10.25 -16.24 -12.74
CA VAL A 225 -8.96 -15.67 -12.28
C VAL A 225 -7.85 -15.92 -13.31
N GLN A 226 -7.81 -17.11 -13.90
CA GLN A 226 -6.80 -17.50 -14.88
C GLN A 226 -6.88 -16.66 -16.16
N GLU A 227 -8.08 -16.37 -16.65
CA GLU A 227 -8.29 -15.50 -17.81
C GLU A 227 -7.80 -14.08 -17.51
N VAL A 228 -8.17 -13.51 -16.37
CA VAL A 228 -7.73 -12.17 -15.96
C VAL A 228 -6.20 -12.09 -15.86
N LEU A 229 -5.56 -13.07 -15.21
CA LEU A 229 -4.09 -13.13 -15.10
C LEU A 229 -3.37 -13.38 -16.44
N SER A 230 -4.07 -13.89 -17.46
CA SER A 230 -3.49 -14.11 -18.80
C SER A 230 -3.44 -12.83 -19.63
N ILE A 231 -4.32 -11.86 -19.35
CA ILE A 231 -4.36 -10.56 -20.04
C ILE A 231 -3.20 -9.67 -19.57
N GLY A 232 -2.86 -9.75 -18.28
CA GLY A 232 -1.77 -8.98 -17.68
C GLY A 232 -2.06 -7.49 -17.45
N HIS A 233 -3.21 -6.98 -17.92
CA HIS A 233 -3.61 -5.58 -17.79
C HIS A 233 -5.13 -5.45 -17.53
N ALA A 234 -5.53 -4.38 -16.82
CA ALA A 234 -6.91 -4.02 -16.47
C ALA A 234 -7.41 -2.78 -17.19
#